data_AF-A0A117SUN1-F1
#
_entry.id   AF-A0A117SUN1-F1
#
_cell.length_a   1.000
_cell.length_b   1.000
_cell.length_c   1.000
_cell.angle_alpha   90.00
_cell.angle_beta   90.00
_cell.angle_gamma   90.00
#
_symmetry.space_group_name_H-M   'P 1'
#
loop_
_entity.id
_entity.type
_entity.pdbx_description
1 polymer ?
#
loop_
_entity_poly.entity_id
_entity_poly.type
_entity_poly.pdbx_seq_one_letter_code
_entity_poly.pdbx_strand_id
1 'polypeptide(L)'
;MSKHYYVLMNPWEARILVTGRLSDLELVHVGWRIIMVSRRWRSAYETARTLADRFNYLLEWYLEDERSALAVNNGRDIKTH
;
A
#
# COMPACT_ATOMS: atom_id res chain seq x y z
N MET A 1 -1.73 -2.76 -17.89
CA MET A 1 -2.42 -1.86 -16.93
C MET A 1 -1.41 -1.33 -15.93
N SER A 2 -1.47 -0.06 -15.54
CA SER A 2 -0.59 0.48 -14.49
C SER A 2 -1.10 0.09 -13.11
N LYS A 3 -0.30 -0.61 -12.32
CA LYS A 3 -0.65 -1.01 -10.95
C LYS A 3 -0.68 0.23 -10.04
N HIS A 4 -1.80 0.41 -9.33
CA HIS A 4 -1.94 1.40 -8.28
C HIS A 4 -1.91 0.70 -6.92
N TYR A 5 -1.41 1.40 -5.91
CA TYR A 5 -1.37 0.96 -4.53
C TYR A 5 -2.16 1.97 -3.69
N TYR A 6 -3.06 1.46 -2.88
CA TYR A 6 -4.00 2.19 -2.06
C TYR A 6 -3.58 2.07 -0.60
N VAL A 7 -3.72 3.15 0.15
CA VAL A 7 -3.61 3.15 1.62
C VAL A 7 -5.02 3.26 2.17
N LEU A 8 -5.51 2.21 2.79
CA LEU A 8 -6.80 2.20 3.47
C LEU A 8 -6.57 2.27 4.98
N MET A 9 -7.44 2.98 5.69
CA MET A 9 -7.38 3.13 7.14
C MET A 9 -8.73 2.77 7.75
N ASN A 10 -8.68 2.03 8.85
CA ASN A 10 -9.82 1.78 9.73
C ASN A 10 -9.49 2.26 11.15
N PRO A 11 -9.98 3.44 11.55
CA PRO A 11 -9.77 3.96 12.90
C PRO A 11 -10.47 3.14 14.00
N TRP A 12 -11.55 2.41 13.67
CA TRP A 12 -12.28 1.58 14.63
C TRP A 12 -11.53 0.29 14.99
N GLU A 13 -10.81 -0.26 14.03
CA GLU A 13 -9.96 -1.44 14.24
C GLU A 13 -8.50 -1.08 14.55
N ALA A 14 -8.14 0.20 14.52
CA ALA A 14 -6.75 0.67 14.64
C ALA A 14 -5.81 0.01 13.60
N ARG A 15 -6.22 -0.04 12.33
CA ARG A 15 -5.51 -0.71 11.24
C ARG A 15 -5.30 0.20 10.03
N ILE A 16 -4.20 -0.04 9.33
CA ILE A 16 -3.86 0.57 8.04
C ILE A 16 -3.41 -0.53 7.09
N LEU A 17 -4.01 -0.59 5.90
CA LEU A 17 -3.71 -1.57 4.87
C LEU A 17 -3.11 -0.87 3.65
N VAL A 18 -1.99 -1.40 3.17
CA VAL A 18 -1.43 -1.08 1.85
C VAL A 18 -1.76 -2.22 0.89
N THR A 19 -2.49 -1.92 -0.18
CA THR A 19 -2.95 -2.94 -1.14
C THR A 19 -2.92 -2.45 -2.58
N GLY A 20 -2.48 -3.31 -3.49
CA GLY A 20 -2.68 -3.15 -4.93
C GLY A 20 -3.86 -3.96 -5.47
N ARG A 21 -4.60 -4.65 -4.60
CA ARG A 21 -5.74 -5.51 -4.96
C ARG A 21 -6.99 -4.66 -5.04
N LEU A 22 -7.67 -4.67 -6.18
CA LEU A 22 -8.92 -3.92 -6.37
C LEU A 22 -10.06 -4.48 -5.52
N SER A 23 -10.05 -5.78 -5.19
CA SER A 23 -11.03 -6.40 -4.30
C SER A 23 -11.05 -5.77 -2.91
N ASP A 24 -9.90 -5.35 -2.40
CA ASP A 24 -9.82 -4.74 -1.06
C ASP A 24 -10.44 -3.34 -1.01
N LEU A 25 -10.75 -2.75 -2.17
CA LEU A 25 -11.52 -1.51 -2.21
C LEU A 25 -12.95 -1.73 -1.72
N GLU A 26 -13.47 -2.95 -1.72
CA GLU A 26 -14.79 -3.24 -1.13
C GLU A 26 -14.82 -2.95 0.38
N LEU A 27 -13.67 -2.87 1.05
CA LEU A 27 -13.57 -2.51 2.47
C LEU A 27 -14.11 -1.11 2.78
N VAL A 28 -14.17 -0.18 1.81
CA VAL A 28 -14.84 1.12 2.05
C VAL A 28 -16.33 0.96 2.34
N HIS A 29 -16.97 -0.11 1.89
CA HIS A 29 -18.38 -0.39 2.20
C HIS A 29 -18.59 -0.83 3.66
N VAL A 30 -17.53 -1.26 4.35
CA VAL A 30 -17.57 -1.69 5.75
C VAL A 30 -16.76 -0.78 6.68
N GLY A 31 -16.58 0.49 6.29
CA GLY A 31 -16.08 1.54 7.19
C GLY A 31 -14.61 1.88 7.06
N TRP A 32 -13.87 1.22 6.18
CA TRP A 32 -12.51 1.65 5.84
C TRP A 32 -12.54 2.94 5.00
N ARG A 33 -11.44 3.69 4.99
CA ARG A 33 -11.31 4.92 4.20
C ARG A 33 -10.03 4.89 3.37
N ILE A 34 -10.13 5.23 2.09
CA ILE A 34 -8.95 5.44 1.24
C ILE A 34 -8.30 6.77 1.62
N ILE A 35 -7.07 6.72 2.11
CA ILE A 35 -6.29 7.88 2.53
C ILE A 35 -5.40 8.39 1.39
N MET A 36 -4.86 7.46 0.59
CA MET A 36 -3.93 7.77 -0.49
C MET A 36 -4.02 6.73 -1.60
N VAL A 37 -3.70 7.17 -2.82
CA VAL A 37 -3.39 6.31 -3.97
C VAL A 37 -2.02 6.68 -4.52
N SER A 38 -1.20 5.69 -4.86
CA SER A 38 0.12 5.90 -5.46
C SER A 38 0.41 4.89 -6.55
N ARG A 39 1.20 5.28 -7.55
CA ARG A 39 1.74 4.36 -8.58
C ARG A 39 2.99 3.62 -8.10
N ARG A 40 3.54 3.98 -6.94
CA ARG A 40 4.75 3.41 -6.35
C ARG A 40 4.41 2.80 -4.99
N TRP A 41 4.58 1.49 -4.86
CA TRP A 41 4.31 0.78 -3.61
C TRP A 41 5.06 1.39 -2.42
N ARG A 42 6.37 1.66 -2.59
CA ARG A 42 7.21 2.28 -1.53
C ARG A 42 6.64 3.61 -1.03
N SER A 43 6.04 4.41 -1.92
CA SER A 43 5.41 5.67 -1.52
C SER A 43 4.16 5.44 -0.69
N ALA A 44 3.31 4.48 -1.07
CA ALA A 44 2.13 4.11 -0.27
C ALA A 44 2.54 3.53 1.10
N TYR A 45 3.55 2.66 1.11
CA TYR A 45 4.07 2.03 2.33
C TYR A 45 4.62 3.06 3.33
N GLU A 46 5.49 4.00 2.92
CA GLU A 46 6.04 5.00 3.85
C GLU A 46 4.96 5.93 4.42
N THR A 47 3.95 6.29 3.62
CA THR A 47 2.79 7.04 4.11
C THR A 47 2.02 6.23 5.14
N ALA A 48 1.72 4.97 4.85
CA ALA A 48 1.02 4.09 5.77
C ALA A 48 1.80 3.87 7.08
N ARG A 49 3.12 3.66 7.01
CA ARG A 49 4.01 3.55 8.17
C ARG A 49 4.00 4.81 9.02
N THR A 50 4.12 5.98 8.41
CA THR A 50 4.05 7.26 9.12
C THR A 50 2.73 7.43 9.88
N LEU A 51 1.61 7.02 9.26
CA LEU A 51 0.30 7.07 9.89
C LEU A 51 0.18 6.03 11.02
N ALA A 52 0.67 4.82 10.79
CA ALA A 52 0.66 3.74 11.77
C ALA A 52 1.44 4.12 13.02
N ASP A 53 2.66 4.64 12.85
CA ASP A 53 3.51 5.13 13.95
C ASP A 53 2.82 6.29 14.70
N ARG A 54 2.21 7.23 13.97
CA ARG A 54 1.54 8.40 14.57
C ARG A 54 0.31 8.04 15.39
N PHE A 55 -0.49 7.08 14.93
CA PHE A 55 -1.76 6.72 15.56
C PHE A 55 -1.66 5.44 16.41
N ASN A 56 -0.48 4.82 16.47
CA ASN A 56 -0.25 3.52 17.09
C ASN A 56 -1.18 2.43 16.52
N TYR A 57 -1.29 2.39 15.18
CA TYR A 57 -2.12 1.44 14.44
C TYR A 57 -1.28 0.30 13.88
N LEU A 58 -1.90 -0.86 13.67
CA LEU A 58 -1.28 -1.97 12.97
C LEU A 58 -1.15 -1.64 11.47
N LEU A 59 0.08 -1.73 10.95
CA LEU A 59 0.35 -1.63 9.51
C LEU A 59 0.33 -3.02 8.87
N GLU A 60 -0.42 -3.15 7.78
CA GLU A 60 -0.55 -4.39 7.02
C GLU A 60 -0.28 -4.16 5.54
N TRP A 61 0.31 -5.17 4.90
CA TRP A 61 0.51 -5.22 3.45
C TRP A 61 0.65 -6.66 2.97
N TYR A 62 0.44 -6.86 1.68
CA TYR A 62 0.69 -8.14 1.04
C TYR A 62 2.14 -8.25 0.58
N LEU A 63 2.81 -9.34 0.96
CA LEU A 63 4.18 -9.62 0.50
C LEU A 63 4.26 -9.74 -1.03
N GLU A 64 3.20 -10.18 -1.70
CA GLU A 64 3.16 -10.26 -3.16
C GLU A 64 3.21 -8.87 -3.81
N ASP A 65 2.60 -7.87 -3.19
CA ASP A 65 2.63 -6.49 -3.67
C ASP A 65 4.01 -5.87 -3.52
N GLU A 66 4.64 -6.08 -2.37
CA GLU A 66 6.02 -5.68 -2.12
C GLU A 66 6.98 -6.32 -3.14
N ARG A 67 6.93 -7.65 -3.27
CA ARG A 67 7.79 -8.40 -4.21
C ARG A 67 7.60 -7.93 -5.65
N SER A 68 6.34 -7.74 -6.07
CA SER A 68 6.03 -7.23 -7.41
C SER A 68 6.62 -5.84 -7.62
N ALA A 69 6.55 -4.96 -6.63
CA ALA A 69 7.10 -3.61 -6.72
C ALA A 69 8.63 -3.58 -6.76
N LEU A 70 9.29 -4.47 -6.02
CA LEU A 70 10.75 -4.58 -6.00
C LEU A 70 11.30 -5.21 -7.30
N ALA A 71 10.60 -6.20 -7.86
CA ALA A 71 10.98 -6.82 -9.13
C ALA A 71 10.99 -5.83 -10.30
N VAL A 72 10.06 -4.86 -10.30
CA VAL A 72 10.02 -3.79 -11.32
C VAL A 72 11.23 -2.85 -11.24
N ASN A 73 11.80 -2.65 -10.05
CA ASN A 73 12.97 -1.78 -9.90
C ASN A 73 14.24 -2.46 -10.40
N ASN A 74 14.43 -3.75 -10.10
CA ASN A 74 15.61 -4.51 -10.56
C ASN A 74 15.72 -4.59 -12.09
N GLY A 75 14.60 -4.53 -12.83
CA GLY A 75 14.61 -4.50 -14.29
C GLY A 75 15.07 -3.16 -14.91
N ARG A 76 15.13 -2.07 -14.12
CA ARG A 76 15.66 -0.77 -14.58
C ARG A 76 17.17 -0.64 -14.37
N ASP A 77 17.72 -1.35 -13.40
CA ASP A 77 19.14 -1.26 -13.06
C ASP A 77 20.05 -2.08 -14.01
N ILE A 78 19.49 -3.03 -14.77
CA ILE A 78 20.26 -3.90 -15.69
C ILE A 78 20.50 -3.25 -17.08
N LYS A 79 19.93 -2.06 -17.36
CA LYS A 79 20.08 -1.36 -18.66
C LYS A 79 21.14 -0.27 -18.70
N THR A 80 22.19 -0.40 -17.90
CA THR A 80 23.38 0.46 -18.02
C THR A 80 24.61 -0.41 -17.88
N HIS A 81 25.10 -0.92 -19.01
CA HIS A 81 26.52 -1.09 -19.35
C HIS A 81 26.62 -1.58 -20.80
#